data_AF-A0AAN7A0X0-F1
#
_entry.id   AF-A0AAN7A0X0-F1
#
_cell.length_a   1.000
_cell.length_b   1.000
_cell.length_c   1.000
_cell.angle_alpha   90.00
_cell.angle_beta   90.00
_cell.angle_gamma   90.00
#
_symmetry.space_group_name_H-M   'P 1'
#
loop_
_entity.id
_entity.type
_entity.pdbx_description
1 polymer ?
#
loop_
_entity_poly.entity_id
_entity_poly.type
_entity_poly.pdbx_seq_one_letter_code
_entity_poly.pdbx_strand_id
1 'polypeptide(L)'
;MALNALLSKQLAEAEAAKQLAEAEAAKQRRRLFAIDKLTNEEDWPRWNERFLCVLKRAELDKYVLEEVPEPEGDEDAKNRWSKDRVEIDDYILSLIPEDDKTWQIMRCLGWNPAVPDPKKTYDTLELAAIRRETFNSMSKYQERINDLRERLGKTDFGFVKDSGYIWCAIKGIQKEYPDLHNRMAIAKRSDNLSWADLMAEFQQIAITENTHTASSR
;
A
#
# COMPACT_ATOMS: atom_id res chain seq x y z
N MET A 1 47.73 14.45 -39.76
CA MET A 1 46.88 15.26 -38.86
C MET A 1 45.38 15.01 -39.08
N ALA A 2 44.86 14.92 -40.31
CA ALA A 2 43.43 14.68 -40.56
C ALA A 2 42.88 13.34 -40.05
N LEU A 3 43.68 12.26 -40.10
CA LEU A 3 43.24 10.91 -39.66
C LEU A 3 42.99 10.84 -38.14
N ASN A 4 43.85 11.47 -37.32
CA ASN A 4 43.66 11.51 -35.87
C ASN A 4 42.42 12.31 -35.46
N ALA A 5 42.14 13.42 -36.15
CA ALA A 5 40.94 14.22 -35.91
C ALA A 5 39.65 13.46 -36.25
N LEU A 6 39.68 12.66 -37.32
CA LEU A 6 38.55 11.81 -37.71
C LEU A 6 38.30 10.69 -36.69
N LEU A 7 39.36 10.04 -36.21
CA LEU A 7 39.29 8.98 -35.21
C LEU A 7 38.80 9.50 -33.85
N SER A 8 39.28 10.67 -33.41
CA SER A 8 38.80 11.32 -32.18
C SER A 8 37.32 11.70 -32.28
N LYS A 9 36.86 12.15 -33.46
CA LYS A 9 35.45 12.48 -33.68
C LYS A 9 34.55 11.23 -33.61
N GLN A 10 34.96 10.15 -34.26
CA GLN A 10 34.22 8.88 -34.24
C GLN A 10 34.13 8.27 -32.82
N LEU A 11 35.19 8.40 -32.02
CA LEU A 11 35.19 7.96 -30.63
C LEU A 11 34.17 8.74 -29.79
N ALA A 12 34.15 10.07 -29.92
CA ALA A 12 33.22 10.93 -29.19
C ALA A 12 31.75 10.68 -29.59
N GLU A 13 31.48 10.43 -30.88
CA GLU A 13 30.13 10.06 -31.36
C GLU A 13 29.68 8.72 -30.80
N ALA A 14 30.57 7.72 -30.72
CA ALA A 14 30.27 6.42 -30.13
C ALA A 14 30.01 6.50 -28.62
N GLU A 15 30.78 7.32 -27.88
CA GLU A 15 30.58 7.57 -26.46
C GLU A 15 29.24 8.28 -26.20
N ALA A 16 28.90 9.29 -26.99
CA ALA A 16 27.62 9.99 -26.89
C ALA A 16 26.43 9.06 -27.18
N ALA A 17 26.53 8.20 -28.21
CA ALA A 17 25.49 7.22 -28.52
C ALA A 17 25.31 6.19 -27.40
N LYS A 18 26.41 5.76 -26.77
CA LYS A 18 26.37 4.86 -25.61
C LYS A 18 25.68 5.52 -24.41
N GLN A 19 26.03 6.77 -24.10
CA GLN A 19 25.40 7.52 -23.02
C GLN A 19 23.90 7.75 -23.27
N LEU A 20 23.51 8.03 -24.51
CA LEU A 20 22.10 8.16 -24.89
C LEU A 20 21.34 6.84 -24.69
N ALA A 21 21.91 5.72 -25.16
CA ALA A 21 21.30 4.40 -24.99
C ALA A 21 21.19 3.99 -23.52
N GLU A 22 22.19 4.31 -22.69
CA GLU A 22 22.15 4.10 -21.24
C GLU A 22 21.07 4.96 -20.57
N ALA A 23 20.93 6.23 -20.97
CA ALA A 23 19.89 7.12 -20.46
C ALA A 23 18.47 6.66 -20.86
N GLU A 24 18.28 6.21 -22.11
CA GLU A 24 17.01 5.64 -22.57
C GLU A 24 16.67 4.33 -21.84
N ALA A 25 17.66 3.46 -21.64
CA ALA A 25 17.49 2.23 -20.87
C ALA A 25 17.13 2.53 -19.42
N ALA A 26 17.76 3.52 -18.78
CA ALA A 26 17.43 3.97 -17.42
C ALA A 26 15.99 4.51 -17.34
N LYS A 27 15.58 5.35 -18.31
CA LYS A 27 14.21 5.86 -18.41
C LYS A 27 13.19 4.74 -18.58
N GLN A 28 13.51 3.73 -19.40
CA GLN A 28 12.63 2.59 -19.63
C GLN A 28 12.53 1.66 -18.41
N ARG A 29 13.58 1.54 -17.60
CA ARG A 29 13.57 0.80 -16.33
C ARG A 29 12.69 1.47 -15.28
N ARG A 30 12.75 2.80 -15.19
CA ARG A 30 11.98 3.60 -14.22
C ARG A 30 10.49 3.76 -14.58
N ARG A 31 10.09 3.36 -15.79
CA ARG A 31 8.70 3.50 -16.24
C ARG A 31 7.75 2.62 -15.42
N LEU A 32 6.78 3.26 -14.77
CA LEU A 32 5.66 2.58 -14.14
C LEU A 32 4.68 2.09 -15.22
N PHE A 33 4.57 0.77 -15.36
CA PHE A 33 3.67 0.14 -16.33
C PHE A 33 2.24 0.15 -15.78
N ALA A 34 1.25 0.48 -16.61
CA ALA A 34 -0.14 0.38 -16.19
C ALA A 34 -0.50 -1.07 -15.83
N ILE A 35 -1.16 -1.25 -14.69
CA ILE A 35 -1.83 -2.49 -14.31
C ILE A 35 -3.33 -2.24 -14.22
N ASP A 36 -4.12 -3.31 -14.11
CA ASP A 36 -5.56 -3.19 -13.98
C ASP A 36 -5.93 -2.39 -12.72
N LYS A 37 -7.01 -1.60 -12.78
CA LYS A 37 -7.53 -0.89 -11.61
C LYS A 37 -8.01 -1.88 -10.54
N LEU A 38 -7.89 -1.52 -9.26
CA LEU A 38 -8.44 -2.31 -8.15
C LEU A 38 -9.96 -2.12 -8.08
N THR A 39 -10.71 -2.83 -8.93
CA THR A 39 -12.17 -2.69 -9.04
C THR A 39 -12.93 -3.43 -7.94
N ASN A 40 -12.34 -4.48 -7.37
CA ASN A 40 -12.90 -5.25 -6.27
C ASN A 40 -11.81 -5.53 -5.24
N GLU A 41 -12.21 -5.57 -3.97
CA GLU A 41 -11.32 -5.84 -2.84
C GLU A 41 -10.85 -7.31 -2.84
N GLU A 42 -11.61 -8.23 -3.42
CA GLU A 42 -11.20 -9.63 -3.60
C GLU A 42 -9.99 -9.79 -4.54
N ASP A 43 -9.78 -8.85 -5.46
CA ASP A 43 -8.64 -8.85 -6.38
C ASP A 43 -7.34 -8.36 -5.71
N TRP A 44 -7.43 -7.87 -4.48
CA TRP A 44 -6.32 -7.27 -3.75
C TRP A 44 -5.03 -8.11 -3.75
N PRO A 45 -5.02 -9.42 -3.45
CA PRO A 45 -3.78 -10.18 -3.40
C PRO A 45 -3.01 -10.16 -4.73
N ARG A 46 -3.74 -10.38 -5.84
CA ARG A 46 -3.16 -10.40 -7.19
C ARG A 46 -2.78 -9.00 -7.67
N TRP A 47 -3.62 -8.01 -7.36
CA TRP A 47 -3.36 -6.62 -7.67
C TRP A 47 -2.10 -6.12 -6.95
N ASN A 48 -1.99 -6.41 -5.65
CA ASN A 48 -0.86 -6.01 -4.81
C ASN A 48 0.45 -6.64 -5.29
N GLU A 49 0.45 -7.94 -5.62
CA GLU A 49 1.63 -8.60 -6.19
C GLU A 49 2.11 -7.89 -7.47
N ARG A 50 1.19 -7.60 -8.40
CA ARG A 50 1.52 -6.89 -9.65
C ARG A 50 2.02 -5.48 -9.39
N PHE A 51 1.35 -4.75 -8.50
CA PHE A 51 1.72 -3.39 -8.11
C PHE A 51 3.16 -3.35 -7.55
N LEU A 52 3.47 -4.21 -6.58
CA LEU A 52 4.81 -4.31 -6.01
C LEU A 52 5.86 -4.76 -7.03
N CYS A 53 5.52 -5.64 -7.97
CA CYS A 53 6.42 -6.02 -9.06
C CYS A 53 6.77 -4.83 -9.97
N VAL A 54 5.80 -3.97 -10.30
CA VAL A 54 6.06 -2.77 -11.11
C VAL A 54 6.96 -1.79 -10.34
N LEU A 55 6.67 -1.53 -9.06
CA LEU A 55 7.49 -0.64 -8.25
C LEU A 55 8.92 -1.17 -8.04
N LYS A 56 9.08 -2.47 -7.78
CA LYS A 56 10.40 -3.12 -7.65
C LYS A 56 11.25 -2.97 -8.90
N ARG A 57 10.63 -3.14 -10.08
CA ARG A 57 11.32 -2.96 -11.37
C ARG A 57 11.80 -1.52 -11.56
N ALA A 58 11.06 -0.55 -11.04
CA ALA A 58 11.41 0.86 -11.08
C ALA A 58 12.31 1.31 -9.91
N GLU A 59 12.65 0.40 -8.97
CA GLU A 59 13.41 0.68 -7.74
C GLU A 59 12.71 1.68 -6.79
N LEU A 60 11.37 1.63 -6.76
CA LEU A 60 10.50 2.56 -6.03
C LEU A 60 9.67 1.89 -4.92
N ASP A 61 9.75 0.57 -4.76
CA ASP A 61 8.95 -0.19 -3.79
C ASP A 61 9.21 0.19 -2.33
N LYS A 62 10.44 0.63 -2.01
CA LYS A 62 10.77 1.15 -0.67
C LYS A 62 9.84 2.25 -0.18
N TYR A 63 9.31 3.10 -1.06
CA TYR A 63 8.45 4.22 -0.66
C TYR A 63 7.05 3.78 -0.21
N VAL A 64 6.62 2.54 -0.51
CA VAL A 64 5.36 1.98 0.01
C VAL A 64 5.60 0.96 1.12
N LEU A 65 6.76 0.28 1.12
CA LEU A 65 7.09 -0.74 2.11
C LEU A 65 7.69 -0.14 3.40
N GLU A 66 8.48 0.93 3.29
CA GLU A 66 9.31 1.46 4.37
C GLU A 66 9.04 2.95 4.64
N GLU A 67 9.33 3.38 5.87
CA GLU A 67 9.36 4.81 6.21
C GLU A 67 10.63 5.44 5.63
N VAL A 68 10.54 6.01 4.43
CA VAL A 68 11.69 6.65 3.76
C VAL A 68 11.77 8.13 4.16
N PRO A 69 12.72 8.53 5.05
CA PRO A 69 12.84 9.91 5.49
C PRO A 69 13.32 10.82 4.36
N GLU A 70 13.03 12.11 4.49
CA GLU A 70 13.59 13.13 3.60
C GLU A 70 15.13 13.15 3.73
N PRO A 71 15.88 13.17 2.60
CA PRO A 71 17.33 13.27 2.63
C PRO A 71 17.84 14.58 3.24
N GLU A 72 18.90 14.51 4.04
CA GLU A 72 19.56 15.68 4.61
C GLU A 72 20.63 16.26 3.65
N GLY A 73 20.69 17.59 3.51
CA GLY A 73 21.83 18.32 2.94
C GLY A 73 22.02 18.30 1.41
N ASP A 74 21.49 17.31 0.68
CA ASP A 74 21.56 17.24 -0.80
C ASP A 74 20.21 17.62 -1.45
N GLU A 75 20.15 18.80 -2.06
CA GLU A 75 18.95 19.30 -2.74
C GLU A 75 18.55 18.45 -3.95
N ASP A 76 19.50 17.83 -4.66
CA ASP A 76 19.17 16.92 -5.76
C ASP A 76 18.56 15.62 -5.23
N ALA A 77 19.05 15.11 -4.10
CA ALA A 77 18.46 13.97 -3.43
C ALA A 77 17.06 14.28 -2.91
N LYS A 78 16.85 15.44 -2.28
CA LYS A 78 15.52 15.90 -1.85
C LYS A 78 14.54 16.05 -3.01
N ASN A 79 14.98 16.67 -4.10
CA ASN A 79 14.17 16.82 -5.30
C ASN A 79 13.78 15.46 -5.91
N ARG A 80 14.70 14.49 -5.94
CA ARG A 80 14.39 13.12 -6.35
C ARG A 80 13.40 12.45 -5.40
N TRP A 81 13.65 12.52 -4.09
CA TRP A 81 12.76 11.97 -3.06
C TRP A 81 11.34 12.52 -3.17
N SER A 82 11.19 13.84 -3.33
CA SER A 82 9.88 14.48 -3.48
C SER A 82 9.17 14.04 -4.77
N LYS A 83 9.90 14.03 -5.90
CA LYS A 83 9.35 13.60 -7.20
C LYS A 83 8.90 12.14 -7.18
N ASP A 84 9.70 11.26 -6.58
CA ASP A 84 9.38 9.84 -6.48
C ASP A 84 8.09 9.64 -5.67
N ARG A 85 7.93 10.37 -4.56
CA ARG A 85 6.72 10.29 -3.76
C ARG A 85 5.48 10.73 -4.54
N VAL A 86 5.56 11.83 -5.29
CA VAL A 86 4.46 12.30 -6.14
C VAL A 86 4.15 11.29 -7.24
N GLU A 87 5.17 10.79 -7.95
CA GLU A 87 5.00 9.86 -9.06
C GLU A 87 4.31 8.55 -8.61
N ILE A 88 4.70 8.03 -7.44
CA ILE A 88 4.11 6.80 -6.91
C ILE A 88 2.67 7.05 -6.43
N ASP A 89 2.39 8.15 -5.75
CA ASP A 89 1.04 8.46 -5.32
C ASP A 89 0.10 8.67 -6.51
N ASP A 90 0.52 9.46 -7.50
CA ASP A 90 -0.24 9.64 -8.74
C ASP A 90 -0.50 8.30 -9.44
N TYR A 91 0.51 7.43 -9.45
CA TYR A 91 0.37 6.07 -9.98
C TYR A 91 -0.65 5.25 -9.17
N ILE A 92 -0.55 5.20 -7.83
CA ILE A 92 -1.55 4.50 -6.98
C ILE A 92 -2.95 5.03 -7.26
N LEU A 93 -3.13 6.35 -7.28
CA LEU A 93 -4.42 6.99 -7.51
C LEU A 93 -4.99 6.68 -8.89
N SER A 94 -4.14 6.57 -9.92
CA SER A 94 -4.57 6.17 -11.26
C SER A 94 -5.13 4.74 -11.32
N LEU A 95 -4.73 3.90 -10.37
CA LEU A 95 -5.14 2.49 -10.27
C LEU A 95 -6.36 2.28 -9.36
N ILE A 96 -6.79 3.31 -8.63
CA ILE A 96 -8.01 3.26 -7.84
C ILE A 96 -9.20 3.64 -8.76
N PRO A 97 -10.34 2.93 -8.69
CA PRO A 97 -11.52 3.35 -9.42
C PRO A 97 -11.96 4.75 -8.97
N GLU A 98 -12.53 5.53 -9.89
CA GLU A 98 -13.08 6.86 -9.59
C GLU A 98 -14.43 6.77 -8.86
N ASP A 99 -14.67 5.68 -8.12
CA ASP A 99 -15.90 5.48 -7.38
C ASP A 99 -15.84 6.22 -6.03
N ASP A 100 -16.94 6.89 -5.67
CA ASP A 100 -17.01 7.73 -4.48
C ASP A 100 -16.80 6.93 -3.18
N LYS A 101 -17.07 5.61 -3.18
CA LYS A 101 -17.00 4.78 -1.96
C LYS A 101 -15.57 4.51 -1.54
N THR A 102 -14.69 4.09 -2.45
CA THR A 102 -13.29 3.82 -2.13
C THR A 102 -12.60 5.09 -1.62
N TRP A 103 -12.84 6.21 -2.31
CA TRP A 103 -12.34 7.53 -1.90
C TRP A 103 -12.88 8.00 -0.54
N GLN A 104 -14.18 7.76 -0.28
CA GLN A 104 -14.78 8.08 1.02
C GLN A 104 -14.18 7.26 2.14
N ILE A 105 -13.96 5.95 1.95
CA ILE A 105 -13.33 5.07 2.94
C ILE A 105 -11.93 5.57 3.28
N MET A 106 -11.11 5.88 2.26
CA MET A 106 -9.76 6.39 2.50
C MET A 106 -9.77 7.69 3.31
N ARG A 107 -10.64 8.65 2.96
CA ARG A 107 -10.80 9.89 3.74
C ARG A 107 -11.26 9.63 5.18
N CYS A 108 -12.18 8.69 5.39
CA CYS A 108 -12.62 8.29 6.74
C CYS A 108 -11.51 7.66 7.58
N LEU A 109 -10.47 7.10 6.95
CA LEU A 109 -9.26 6.58 7.59
C LEU A 109 -8.20 7.67 7.83
N GLY A 110 -8.48 8.94 7.54
CA GLY A 110 -7.55 10.05 7.75
C GLY A 110 -6.51 10.23 6.63
N TRP A 111 -6.77 9.65 5.45
CA TRP A 111 -5.97 9.91 4.27
C TRP A 111 -6.22 11.31 3.71
N ASN A 112 -5.14 12.00 3.34
CA ASN A 112 -5.17 13.35 2.80
C ASN A 112 -4.51 13.37 1.41
N PRO A 113 -5.27 13.53 0.31
CA PRO A 113 -4.71 13.55 -1.04
C PRO A 113 -3.78 14.74 -1.32
N ALA A 114 -3.79 15.79 -0.48
CA ALA A 114 -2.95 16.97 -0.69
C ALA A 114 -1.50 16.78 -0.23
N VAL A 115 -1.20 15.70 0.51
CA VAL A 115 0.14 15.43 1.04
C VAL A 115 0.64 14.12 0.43
N PRO A 116 1.61 14.17 -0.51
CA PRO A 116 2.16 12.98 -1.12
C PRO A 116 2.84 12.06 -0.10
N ASP A 117 2.20 10.92 0.16
CA ASP A 117 2.66 9.90 1.08
C ASP A 117 2.31 8.49 0.59
N PRO A 118 3.12 7.94 -0.34
CA PRO A 118 2.87 6.63 -0.94
C PRO A 118 2.66 5.51 0.07
N LYS A 119 3.41 5.51 1.16
CA LYS A 119 3.27 4.52 2.22
C LYS A 119 1.92 4.61 2.89
N LYS A 120 1.52 5.81 3.30
CA LYS A 120 0.22 6.02 3.94
C LYS A 120 -0.94 5.78 2.96
N THR A 121 -0.82 6.20 1.71
CA THR A 121 -1.81 5.93 0.65
C THR A 121 -1.97 4.43 0.46
N TYR A 122 -0.86 3.69 0.31
CA TYR A 122 -0.86 2.24 0.17
C TYR A 122 -1.43 1.52 1.41
N ASP A 123 -1.00 1.90 2.61
CA ASP A 123 -1.48 1.29 3.87
C ASP A 123 -2.98 1.51 4.08
N THR A 124 -3.49 2.70 3.70
CA THR A 124 -4.92 3.00 3.73
C THR A 124 -5.69 2.11 2.76
N LEU A 125 -5.17 1.95 1.54
CA LEU A 125 -5.77 1.10 0.51
C LEU A 125 -5.78 -0.36 0.94
N GLU A 126 -4.67 -0.84 1.50
CA GLU A 126 -4.56 -2.20 2.03
C GLU A 126 -5.58 -2.44 3.14
N LEU A 127 -5.70 -1.52 4.10
CA LEU A 127 -6.66 -1.66 5.19
C LEU A 127 -8.11 -1.70 4.68
N ALA A 128 -8.44 -0.92 3.65
CA ALA A 128 -9.78 -0.96 3.04
C ALA A 128 -10.05 -2.32 2.36
N ALA A 129 -9.05 -2.87 1.68
CA ALA A 129 -9.17 -4.10 0.90
C ALA A 129 -8.90 -5.39 1.68
N ILE A 130 -8.37 -5.32 2.91
CA ILE A 130 -7.94 -6.49 3.67
C ILE A 130 -9.09 -7.46 3.94
N ARG A 131 -8.84 -8.76 3.80
CA ARG A 131 -9.83 -9.83 4.03
C ARG A 131 -9.26 -10.92 4.90
N ARG A 132 -10.07 -11.45 5.83
CA ARG A 132 -9.67 -12.57 6.69
C ARG A 132 -9.28 -13.80 5.88
N GLU A 133 -9.95 -14.08 4.78
CA GLU A 133 -9.70 -15.25 3.94
C GLU A 133 -8.30 -15.29 3.30
N THR A 134 -7.63 -14.14 3.15
CA THR A 134 -6.27 -14.09 2.59
C THR A 134 -5.19 -14.46 3.61
N PHE A 135 -5.58 -14.80 4.83
CA PHE A 135 -4.69 -15.19 5.92
C PHE A 135 -4.94 -16.63 6.36
N ASN A 136 -3.87 -17.31 6.77
CA ASN A 136 -3.96 -18.70 7.24
C ASN A 136 -4.64 -18.84 8.61
N SER A 137 -4.77 -17.76 9.39
CA SER A 137 -5.43 -17.77 10.70
C SER A 137 -5.97 -16.38 11.08
N MET A 138 -6.92 -16.37 12.01
CA MET A 138 -7.46 -15.13 12.59
C MET A 138 -6.38 -14.35 13.33
N SER A 139 -5.44 -15.05 13.99
CA SER A 139 -4.28 -14.42 14.62
C SER A 139 -3.44 -13.64 13.61
N LYS A 140 -3.17 -14.18 12.42
CA LYS A 140 -2.40 -13.48 11.37
C LYS A 140 -3.15 -12.29 10.78
N TYR A 141 -4.46 -12.44 10.58
CA TYR A 141 -5.32 -11.32 10.17
C TYR A 141 -5.31 -10.20 11.22
N GLN A 142 -5.47 -10.56 12.50
CA GLN A 142 -5.47 -9.65 13.63
C GLN A 142 -4.13 -8.92 13.80
N GLU A 143 -3.00 -9.63 13.66
CA GLU A 143 -1.66 -9.03 13.65
C GLU A 143 -1.57 -7.94 12.56
N ARG A 144 -2.01 -8.24 11.33
CA ARG A 144 -1.89 -7.31 10.20
C ARG A 144 -2.76 -6.06 10.36
N ILE A 145 -4.02 -6.19 10.79
CA ILE A 145 -4.89 -5.02 10.99
C ILE A 145 -4.41 -4.13 12.15
N ASN A 146 -3.80 -4.71 13.20
CA ASN A 146 -3.23 -3.92 14.29
C ASN A 146 -1.97 -3.18 13.84
N ASP A 147 -1.09 -3.82 13.09
CA ASP A 147 0.07 -3.19 12.47
C ASP A 147 -0.33 -2.03 11.54
N LEU A 148 -1.31 -2.23 10.66
CA LEU A 148 -1.85 -1.17 9.81
C LEU A 148 -2.46 -0.02 10.63
N ARG A 149 -3.22 -0.32 11.69
CA ARG A 149 -3.79 0.69 12.58
C ARG A 149 -2.70 1.49 13.31
N GLU A 150 -1.63 0.85 13.76
CA GLU A 150 -0.52 1.55 14.43
C GLU A 150 0.21 2.49 13.46
N ARG A 151 0.48 2.03 12.23
CA ARG A 151 1.14 2.82 11.18
C ARG A 151 0.29 4.01 10.75
N LEU A 152 -1.01 3.80 10.55
CA LEU A 152 -1.96 4.84 10.16
C LEU A 152 -2.43 5.72 11.32
N GLY A 153 -2.29 5.28 12.57
CA GLY A 153 -2.69 6.03 13.77
C GLY A 153 -1.76 7.18 14.15
N LYS A 154 -0.54 7.21 13.59
CA LYS A 154 0.45 8.29 13.76
C LYS A 154 0.16 9.45 12.80
N THR A 155 -1.04 10.04 12.86
CA THR A 155 -1.40 11.17 11.98
C THR A 155 -1.53 12.49 12.73
N ASP A 156 -0.96 13.53 12.15
CA ASP A 156 -0.97 14.92 12.67
C ASP A 156 -2.37 15.57 12.70
N PHE A 157 -3.34 14.96 12.02
CA PHE A 157 -4.74 15.38 12.04
C PHE A 157 -5.48 14.57 13.11
N GLY A 158 -5.69 15.19 14.28
CA GLY A 158 -6.18 14.54 15.50
C GLY A 158 -7.35 13.55 15.31
N PHE A 159 -7.43 12.58 16.24
CA PHE A 159 -8.42 11.50 16.33
C PHE A 159 -9.03 11.09 14.98
N VAL A 160 -8.29 10.30 14.18
CA VAL A 160 -8.96 9.34 13.31
C VAL A 160 -9.83 8.49 14.23
N LYS A 161 -11.15 8.68 14.18
CA LYS A 161 -12.09 7.92 15.02
C LYS A 161 -11.87 6.45 14.68
N ASP A 162 -11.61 5.64 15.71
CA ASP A 162 -11.45 4.17 15.62
C ASP A 162 -12.53 3.51 14.75
N SER A 163 -13.69 4.16 14.59
CA SER A 163 -14.77 3.77 13.70
C SER A 163 -14.32 3.35 12.29
N GLY A 164 -13.40 4.07 11.63
CA GLY A 164 -12.96 3.69 10.27
C GLY A 164 -12.24 2.34 10.26
N TYR A 165 -11.29 2.16 11.16
CA TYR A 165 -10.56 0.91 11.37
C TYR A 165 -11.49 -0.24 11.74
N ILE A 166 -12.42 -0.01 12.67
CA ILE A 166 -13.40 -1.00 13.11
C ILE A 166 -14.26 -1.48 11.94
N TRP A 167 -14.78 -0.56 11.10
CA TRP A 167 -15.59 -0.94 9.95
C TRP A 167 -14.80 -1.77 8.92
N CYS A 168 -13.55 -1.41 8.64
CA CYS A 168 -12.70 -2.19 7.75
C CYS A 168 -12.44 -3.60 8.31
N ALA A 169 -12.11 -3.68 9.61
CA ALA A 169 -11.86 -4.96 10.27
C ALA A 169 -13.10 -5.87 10.33
N ILE A 170 -14.28 -5.31 10.59
CA ILE A 170 -15.57 -6.05 10.55
C ILE A 170 -15.87 -6.50 9.12
N LYS A 171 -15.76 -5.61 8.13
CA LYS A 171 -16.01 -5.95 6.72
C LYS A 171 -15.08 -7.09 6.27
N GLY A 172 -13.81 -7.05 6.67
CA GLY A 172 -12.83 -8.04 6.28
C GLY A 172 -13.14 -9.48 6.72
N ILE A 173 -13.97 -9.68 7.75
CA ILE A 173 -14.39 -11.02 8.21
C ILE A 173 -15.72 -11.50 7.60
N GLN A 174 -16.41 -10.69 6.80
CA GLN A 174 -17.80 -10.92 6.40
C GLN A 174 -18.04 -12.29 5.74
N LYS A 175 -17.11 -12.75 4.90
CA LYS A 175 -17.25 -13.99 4.14
C LYS A 175 -17.05 -15.24 4.98
N GLU A 176 -15.98 -15.26 5.79
CA GLU A 176 -15.64 -16.40 6.64
C GLU A 176 -16.48 -16.46 7.92
N TYR A 177 -16.90 -15.29 8.44
CA TYR A 177 -17.62 -15.15 9.71
C TYR A 177 -18.84 -14.22 9.58
N PRO A 178 -19.84 -14.56 8.75
CA PRO A 178 -20.99 -13.69 8.46
C PRO A 178 -21.83 -13.34 9.71
N ASP A 179 -22.00 -14.29 10.63
CA ASP A 179 -22.76 -14.05 11.87
C ASP A 179 -22.03 -13.10 12.81
N LEU A 180 -20.72 -13.28 12.99
CA LEU A 180 -19.90 -12.35 13.78
C LEU A 180 -19.89 -10.96 13.13
N HIS A 181 -19.71 -10.87 11.80
CA HIS A 181 -19.80 -9.62 11.06
C HIS A 181 -21.11 -8.88 11.38
N ASN A 182 -22.24 -9.57 11.29
CA ASN A 182 -23.55 -8.96 11.54
C ASN A 182 -23.69 -8.47 12.98
N ARG A 183 -23.28 -9.27 13.98
CA ARG A 183 -23.30 -8.88 15.40
C ARG A 183 -22.43 -7.64 15.65
N MET A 184 -21.21 -7.63 15.14
CA MET A 184 -20.28 -6.51 15.33
C MET A 184 -20.73 -5.25 14.59
N ALA A 185 -21.29 -5.39 13.39
CA ALA A 185 -21.86 -4.27 12.65
C ALA A 185 -23.04 -3.63 13.39
N ILE A 186 -23.90 -4.42 14.03
CA ILE A 186 -24.99 -3.92 14.88
C ILE A 186 -24.42 -3.21 16.11
N ALA A 187 -23.49 -3.84 16.83
CA ALA A 187 -22.85 -3.25 18.00
C ALA A 187 -22.18 -1.91 17.67
N LYS A 188 -21.51 -1.80 16.52
CA LYS A 188 -20.89 -0.55 16.08
C LYS A 188 -21.89 0.53 15.70
N ARG A 189 -23.02 0.18 15.07
CA ARG A 189 -24.11 1.14 14.77
C ARG A 189 -24.75 1.71 16.03
N SER A 190 -24.78 0.93 17.11
CA SER A 190 -25.22 1.38 18.43
C SER A 190 -24.13 2.10 19.24
N ASP A 191 -22.96 2.34 18.63
CA ASP A 191 -21.75 2.92 19.25
C ASP A 191 -21.22 2.19 20.49
N ASN A 192 -21.54 0.90 20.61
CA ASN A 192 -21.17 0.04 21.74
C ASN A 192 -19.99 -0.90 21.41
N LEU A 193 -19.18 -0.56 20.40
CA LEU A 193 -18.04 -1.37 19.99
C LEU A 193 -16.77 -0.52 19.89
N SER A 194 -15.81 -0.80 20.78
CA SER A 194 -14.45 -0.27 20.69
C SER A 194 -13.53 -1.18 19.90
N TRP A 195 -12.34 -0.69 19.55
CA TRP A 195 -11.30 -1.53 18.95
C TRP A 195 -10.90 -2.69 19.86
N ALA A 196 -10.77 -2.43 21.16
CA ALA A 196 -10.38 -3.44 22.14
C ALA A 196 -11.40 -4.58 22.22
N ASP A 197 -12.70 -4.26 22.20
CA ASP A 197 -13.77 -5.25 22.20
C ASP A 197 -13.70 -6.13 20.94
N LEU A 198 -13.51 -5.53 19.76
CA LEU A 198 -13.38 -6.27 18.51
C LEU A 198 -12.15 -7.19 18.51
N MET A 199 -11.01 -6.70 19.01
CA MET A 199 -9.79 -7.50 19.10
C MET A 199 -9.94 -8.67 20.09
N ALA A 200 -10.69 -8.50 21.17
CA ALA A 200 -10.99 -9.58 22.10
C ALA A 200 -11.83 -10.69 21.43
N GLU A 201 -12.84 -10.32 20.63
CA GLU A 201 -13.63 -11.30 19.86
C GLU A 201 -12.77 -12.05 18.83
N PHE A 202 -11.90 -11.34 18.10
CA PHE A 202 -10.98 -11.98 17.15
C PHE A 202 -9.99 -12.93 17.85
N GLN A 203 -9.52 -12.56 19.04
CA GLN A 203 -8.64 -13.41 19.83
C GLN A 203 -9.35 -14.72 20.26
N GLN A 204 -10.63 -14.67 20.61
CA GLN A 204 -11.39 -15.89 20.95
C GLN A 204 -11.53 -16.83 19.76
N ILE A 205 -11.76 -16.28 18.56
CA ILE A 205 -11.76 -17.07 17.31
C ILE A 205 -10.38 -17.68 17.08
N ALA A 206 -9.31 -16.88 17.19
CA ALA A 206 -7.95 -17.36 16.99
C ALA A 206 -7.59 -18.53 17.93
N ILE A 207 -8.01 -18.47 19.20
CA ILE A 207 -7.85 -19.57 20.16
C ILE A 207 -8.60 -20.83 19.67
N THR A 208 -9.84 -20.66 19.20
CA THR A 208 -10.68 -21.76 18.72
C THR A 208 -10.10 -22.43 17.46
N GLU A 209 -9.58 -21.65 16.50
CA GLU A 209 -8.90 -22.18 15.31
C GLU A 209 -7.66 -23.03 15.68
N ASN A 210 -6.91 -22.60 16.71
CA ASN A 210 -5.70 -23.29 17.18
C ASN A 210 -6.00 -24.60 17.94
N THR A 211 -7.12 -24.68 18.67
CA THR A 211 -7.49 -25.91 19.39
C THR A 211 -8.02 -26.99 18.45
N HIS A 212 -8.72 -26.61 17.38
CA HIS A 212 -9.16 -27.55 16.34
C HIS A 212 -8.02 -28.15 15.51
N THR A 213 -6.99 -27.35 15.21
CA THR A 213 -5.78 -27.84 14.52
C THR A 213 -4.93 -28.76 15.40
N ALA A 214 -4.92 -28.56 16.73
CA ALA A 214 -4.23 -29.44 17.68
C ALA A 214 -4.92 -30.79 17.88
N SER A 215 -6.25 -30.84 17.77
CA SER A 215 -7.05 -32.06 18.02
C SER A 215 -7.16 -33.00 16.80
N SER A 216 -6.62 -32.58 15.66
CA SER A 216 -6.66 -33.31 14.37
C SER A 216 -5.31 -33.90 13.97
N ARG A 217 -4.35 -33.97 14.91
CA ARG A 217 -3.02 -34.59 14.74
C ARG A 217 -2.89 -35.80 15.66
#